data_AF-A0A060CRI2-F1
#
_entry.id   AF-A0A060CRI2-F1
#
_cell.length_a   1.000
_cell.length_b   1.000
_cell.length_c   1.000
_cell.angle_alpha   90.00
_cell.angle_beta   90.00
_cell.angle_gamma   90.00
#
_symmetry.space_group_name_H-M   'P 1'
#
loop_
_entity.id
_entity.type
_entity.pdbx_description
1 polymer ?
#
loop_
_entity_poly.entity_id
_entity_poly.type
_entity_poly.pdbx_seq_one_letter_code
_entity_poly.pdbx_strand_id
1 'polypeptide(L)'
;VAVTGRDDCRDAALKGIDHIIAAQYLSGGFPQSSPPPDDYRRYATFNDGVIVNLLTLLREIGDEDTYTFAGEGRRRVADQMVQAGLRFILLTQYQSRVGLTIWAAQYDDRTFTPQTARRFEPASLASAEVPVCCCF
;
A
#
# COMPACT_ATOMS: atom_id res chain seq x y z
N VAL A 1 -0.48 -7.92 25.89
CA VAL A 1 -1.01 -9.24 26.29
C VAL A 1 -1.83 -9.79 25.13
N ALA A 2 -1.53 -10.98 24.61
CA ALA A 2 -2.34 -11.59 23.56
C ALA A 2 -3.74 -11.88 24.13
N VAL A 3 -4.78 -11.26 23.56
CA VAL A 3 -6.15 -11.25 24.11
C VAL A 3 -6.73 -12.66 24.26
N THR A 4 -6.30 -13.62 23.42
CA THR A 4 -6.84 -15.00 23.39
C THR A 4 -5.79 -16.08 23.64
N GLY A 5 -4.48 -15.76 23.67
CA GLY A 5 -3.40 -16.74 23.83
C GLY A 5 -3.30 -17.79 22.70
N ARG A 6 -3.90 -17.52 21.53
CA ARG A 6 -3.98 -18.45 20.40
C ARG A 6 -2.79 -18.35 19.46
N ASP A 7 -1.89 -19.33 19.55
CA ASP A 7 -0.69 -19.40 18.71
C ASP A 7 -1.02 -19.56 17.22
N ASP A 8 -2.11 -20.26 16.89
CA ASP A 8 -2.56 -20.42 15.50
C ASP A 8 -3.00 -19.08 14.87
N CYS A 9 -3.69 -18.23 15.62
CA CYS A 9 -4.02 -16.87 15.19
C CYS A 9 -2.77 -16.01 15.03
N ARG A 10 -1.81 -16.12 15.95
CA ARG A 10 -0.54 -15.40 15.87
C ARG A 10 0.24 -15.80 14.62
N ASP A 11 0.38 -17.10 14.35
CA ASP A 11 1.11 -17.61 13.20
C ASP A 11 0.43 -17.22 11.87
N ALA A 12 -0.91 -17.21 11.83
CA ALA A 12 -1.65 -16.72 10.68
C ALA A 12 -1.42 -15.22 10.44
N ALA A 13 -1.43 -14.40 11.50
CA ALA A 13 -1.15 -12.98 11.41
C ALA A 13 0.29 -12.71 10.92
N LEU A 14 1.29 -13.45 11.44
CA LEU A 14 2.68 -13.35 10.98
C LEU A 14 2.82 -13.67 9.49
N LYS A 15 2.14 -14.72 9.00
CA LYS A 15 2.11 -15.05 7.57
C LYS A 15 1.48 -13.94 6.73
N GLY A 16 0.43 -13.29 7.25
CA GLY A 16 -0.20 -12.13 6.60
C GLY A 16 0.75 -10.94 6.50
N ILE A 17 1.47 -10.62 7.58
CA ILE A 17 2.50 -9.58 7.60
C ILE A 17 3.59 -9.89 6.58
N ASP A 18 4.12 -11.13 6.60
CA ASP A 18 5.17 -11.55 5.65
C ASP A 18 4.69 -11.48 4.19
N HIS A 19 3.42 -11.80 3.94
CA HIS A 19 2.81 -11.68 2.62
C HIS A 19 2.74 -10.22 2.14
N ILE A 20 2.31 -9.30 3.00
CA ILE A 20 2.29 -7.86 2.69
C ILE A 20 3.71 -7.35 2.45
N ILE A 21 4.65 -7.74 3.31
CA ILE A 21 6.07 -7.38 3.17
C ILE A 21 6.61 -7.82 1.80
N ALA A 22 6.33 -9.05 1.40
CA ALA A 22 6.77 -9.61 0.13
C ALA A 22 6.05 -9.02 -1.10
N ALA A 23 4.86 -8.43 -0.92
CA ALA A 23 4.04 -7.92 -2.02
C ALA A 23 4.44 -6.51 -2.47
N GLN A 24 5.12 -5.71 -1.64
CA GLN A 24 5.48 -4.34 -2.02
C GLN A 24 6.56 -4.34 -3.10
N TYR A 25 6.35 -3.52 -4.13
CA TYR A 25 7.36 -3.28 -5.14
C TYR A 25 8.53 -2.48 -4.58
N LEU A 26 9.69 -2.60 -5.22
CA LEU A 26 10.87 -1.78 -4.88
C LEU A 26 10.59 -0.27 -4.96
N SER A 27 9.63 0.13 -5.79
CA SER A 27 9.17 1.52 -5.91
C SER A 27 8.33 2.00 -4.73
N GLY A 28 7.80 1.10 -3.89
CA GLY A 28 6.97 1.40 -2.73
C GLY A 28 5.46 1.18 -2.94
N GLY A 29 5.02 0.92 -4.17
CA GLY A 29 3.63 0.60 -4.49
C GLY A 29 3.25 -0.86 -4.19
N PHE A 30 1.94 -1.16 -4.23
CA PHE A 30 1.39 -2.50 -4.03
C PHE A 30 0.52 -2.93 -5.21
N PRO A 31 0.62 -4.19 -5.69
CA PRO A 31 -0.33 -4.73 -6.65
C PRO A 31 -1.70 -4.96 -6.02
N GLN A 32 -2.74 -5.10 -6.85
CA GLN A 32 -4.08 -5.46 -6.37
C GLN A 32 -4.15 -6.92 -5.90
N SER A 33 -3.27 -7.78 -6.42
CA SER A 33 -3.16 -9.18 -6.01
C SER A 33 -1.69 -9.59 -6.00
N SER A 34 -1.30 -10.38 -5.00
CA SER A 34 0.05 -10.95 -4.87
C SER A 34 -0.04 -12.49 -4.81
N PRO A 35 0.71 -13.23 -5.65
CA PRO A 35 1.64 -12.73 -6.67
C PRO A 35 0.92 -12.00 -7.83
N PRO A 36 1.55 -11.00 -8.44
CA PRO A 36 0.91 -10.18 -9.46
C PRO A 36 0.67 -10.99 -10.75
N PRO A 37 -0.56 -11.00 -11.30
CA PRO A 37 -0.86 -11.64 -12.58
C PRO A 37 -0.36 -10.79 -13.76
N ASP A 38 -0.38 -11.36 -14.98
CA ASP A 38 -0.02 -10.63 -16.21
C ASP A 38 -1.20 -9.81 -16.78
N ASP A 39 -1.80 -8.97 -15.94
CA ASP A 39 -2.84 -8.02 -16.32
C ASP A 39 -2.79 -6.76 -15.45
N TYR A 40 -3.80 -5.88 -15.55
CA TYR A 40 -3.83 -4.59 -14.85
C TYR A 40 -3.66 -4.71 -13.32
N ARG A 41 -3.99 -5.84 -12.71
CA ARG A 41 -3.87 -6.08 -11.26
C ARG A 41 -2.42 -6.08 -10.78
N ARG A 42 -1.45 -6.14 -11.71
CA ARG A 42 -0.03 -5.93 -11.42
C ARG A 42 0.32 -4.48 -11.11
N TYR A 43 -0.46 -3.51 -11.58
CA TYR A 43 -0.12 -2.11 -11.37
C TYR A 43 -0.23 -1.74 -9.89
N ALA A 44 0.58 -0.77 -9.48
CA ALA A 44 0.50 -0.20 -8.15
C ALA A 44 -0.85 0.51 -7.99
N THR A 45 -1.70 0.03 -7.08
CA THR A 45 -3.12 0.41 -7.03
C THR A 45 -3.48 1.23 -5.80
N PHE A 46 -4.11 2.38 -6.05
CA PHE A 46 -4.79 3.18 -5.04
C PHE A 46 -6.26 2.78 -4.89
N ASN A 47 -6.86 2.19 -5.93
CA ASN A 47 -8.27 1.77 -5.94
C ASN A 47 -8.62 0.93 -4.70
N ASP A 48 -9.81 1.14 -4.14
CA ASP A 48 -10.30 0.50 -2.91
C ASP A 48 -9.36 0.72 -1.70
N GLY A 49 -8.57 1.80 -1.71
CA GLY A 49 -7.64 2.16 -0.64
C GLY A 49 -6.46 1.20 -0.43
N VAL A 50 -6.10 0.36 -1.42
CA VAL A 50 -5.08 -0.70 -1.24
C VAL A 50 -3.75 -0.17 -0.69
N ILE A 51 -3.08 0.74 -1.41
CA ILE A 51 -1.80 1.30 -0.96
C ILE A 51 -1.95 1.97 0.41
N VAL A 52 -2.99 2.77 0.61
CA VAL A 52 -3.20 3.54 1.84
C VAL A 52 -3.39 2.61 3.04
N ASN A 53 -4.34 1.68 2.95
CA ASN A 53 -4.67 0.79 4.07
C ASN A 53 -3.51 -0.13 4.44
N LEU A 54 -2.76 -0.62 3.44
CA LEU A 54 -1.56 -1.43 3.69
C LEU A 54 -0.44 -0.63 4.35
N LEU A 55 -0.22 0.62 3.94
CA LEU A 55 0.77 1.50 4.58
C LEU A 55 0.35 1.91 5.99
N THR A 56 -0.95 2.15 6.24
CA THR A 56 -1.48 2.39 7.58
C THR A 56 -1.20 1.18 8.48
N LEU A 57 -1.53 -0.03 8.03
CA LEU A 57 -1.25 -1.25 8.79
C LEU A 57 0.24 -1.44 9.06
N LEU A 58 1.10 -1.22 8.06
CA LEU A 58 2.56 -1.31 8.25
C LEU A 58 3.08 -0.28 9.26
N ARG A 59 2.53 0.94 9.26
CA ARG A 59 2.84 1.96 10.25
C ARG A 59 2.43 1.53 11.66
N GLU A 60 1.21 1.02 11.83
CA GLU A 60 0.75 0.49 13.12
C GLU A 60 1.63 -0.67 13.60
N ILE A 61 2.06 -1.55 12.70
CA ILE A 61 2.98 -2.65 13.03
C ILE A 61 4.33 -2.10 13.54
N GLY A 62 4.85 -1.06 12.90
CA GLY A 62 6.09 -0.38 13.28
C GLY A 62 6.00 0.29 14.65
N ASP A 63 4.91 1.03 14.89
CA ASP A 63 4.79 1.99 15.98
C ASP A 63 4.06 1.43 17.22
N GLU A 64 3.01 0.62 17.06
CA GLU A 64 2.11 0.28 18.18
C GLU A 64 2.54 -0.94 19.00
N ASP A 65 2.23 -0.92 20.30
CA ASP A 65 2.50 -2.03 21.22
C ASP A 65 1.68 -3.29 20.90
N THR A 66 0.50 -3.11 20.29
CA THR A 66 -0.39 -4.20 19.85
C THR A 66 0.33 -5.20 18.95
N TYR A 67 1.31 -4.75 18.17
CA TYR A 67 2.04 -5.58 17.19
C TYR A 67 3.42 -6.05 17.67
N THR A 68 3.75 -5.92 18.96
CA THR A 68 5.01 -6.44 19.54
C THR A 68 5.28 -7.91 19.22
N PHE A 69 4.24 -8.73 19.04
CA PHE A 69 4.35 -10.14 18.68
C PHE A 69 5.01 -10.39 17.29
N ALA A 70 5.04 -9.38 16.41
CA ALA A 70 5.70 -9.43 15.10
C ALA A 70 7.23 -9.52 15.19
N GLY A 71 7.79 -9.07 16.33
CA GLY A 71 9.22 -9.02 16.58
C GLY A 71 9.92 -7.85 15.88
N GLU A 72 11.03 -7.39 16.47
CA GLU A 72 11.74 -6.18 16.03
C GLU A 72 12.24 -6.21 14.58
N GLY A 73 12.49 -7.40 14.03
CA GLY A 73 12.90 -7.55 12.63
C GLY A 73 11.81 -7.08 11.67
N ARG A 74 10.58 -7.60 11.84
CA ARG A 74 9.43 -7.22 10.99
C ARG A 74 9.02 -5.76 11.20
N ARG A 75 9.05 -5.28 12.44
CA ARG A 75 8.72 -3.88 12.76
C ARG A 75 9.65 -2.91 12.03
N ARG A 76 10.97 -3.13 12.09
CA ARG A 76 11.94 -2.31 11.34
C ARG A 76 11.76 -2.38 9.83
N VAL A 77 11.41 -3.54 9.28
CA VAL A 77 11.10 -3.67 7.86
C VAL A 77 9.83 -2.89 7.51
N ALA A 78 8.78 -2.99 8.33
CA ALA A 78 7.54 -2.25 8.13
C ALA A 78 7.78 -0.73 8.08
N ASP A 79 8.61 -0.18 8.98
CA ASP A 79 8.99 1.24 8.96
C ASP A 79 9.64 1.65 7.64
N GLN A 80 10.59 0.85 7.14
CA GLN A 80 11.28 1.11 5.88
C GLN A 80 10.31 1.07 4.68
N MET A 81 9.37 0.14 4.71
CA MET A 81 8.33 -0.01 3.69
C MET A 81 7.33 1.14 3.69
N VAL A 82 6.98 1.66 4.87
CA VAL A 82 6.17 2.89 5.01
C VAL A 82 6.89 4.05 4.32
N GLN A 83 8.18 4.24 4.59
CA GLN A 83 8.96 5.29 3.94
C GLN A 83 9.03 5.12 2.42
N ALA A 84 9.12 3.88 1.92
CA ALA A 84 9.06 3.60 0.48
C ALA A 84 7.69 3.94 -0.12
N GLY A 85 6.60 3.56 0.55
CA GLY A 85 5.24 3.86 0.12
C GLY A 85 4.94 5.35 0.11
N LEU A 86 5.37 6.09 1.13
CA LEU A 86 5.23 7.55 1.16
C LEU A 86 5.96 8.22 -0.02
N ARG A 87 7.18 7.75 -0.34
CA ARG A 87 7.90 8.21 -1.55
C ARG A 87 7.10 7.90 -2.82
N PHE A 88 6.53 6.71 -2.94
CA PHE A 88 5.69 6.33 -4.07
C PHE A 88 4.48 7.26 -4.23
N ILE A 89 3.77 7.53 -3.13
CA ILE A 89 2.62 8.43 -3.09
C ILE A 89 3.03 9.82 -3.58
N LEU A 90 4.13 10.37 -3.08
CA LEU A 90 4.60 11.70 -3.48
C LEU A 90 5.03 11.75 -4.95
N LEU A 91 5.72 10.72 -5.45
CA LEU A 91 6.16 10.66 -6.85
C LEU A 91 5.00 10.54 -7.84
N THR A 92 3.89 9.93 -7.42
CA THR A 92 2.70 9.74 -8.26
C THR A 92 1.67 10.87 -8.11
N GLN A 93 1.93 11.84 -7.24
CA GLN A 93 1.04 12.96 -6.98
C GLN A 93 0.97 13.89 -8.18
N TYR A 94 -0.23 14.07 -8.75
CA TYR A 94 -0.47 15.14 -9.70
C TYR A 94 -0.80 16.43 -8.95
N GLN A 95 -0.08 17.52 -9.25
CA GLN A 95 -0.37 18.86 -8.73
C GLN A 95 -0.95 19.74 -9.84
N SER A 96 -2.17 20.23 -9.64
CA SER A 96 -2.76 21.23 -10.53
C SER A 96 -2.14 22.62 -10.32
N ARG A 97 -2.29 23.52 -11.30
CA ARG A 97 -1.82 24.92 -11.22
C ARG A 97 -2.40 25.72 -10.04
N VAL A 98 -3.53 25.28 -9.48
CA VAL A 98 -4.20 25.92 -8.34
C VAL A 98 -3.92 25.20 -7.01
N GLY A 99 -2.99 24.25 -6.99
CA GLY A 99 -2.54 23.57 -5.76
C GLY A 99 -3.37 22.37 -5.33
N LEU A 100 -4.44 21.99 -6.06
CA LEU A 100 -5.15 20.74 -5.79
C LEU A 100 -4.28 19.55 -6.20
N THR A 101 -4.22 18.54 -5.34
CA THR A 101 -3.48 17.29 -5.57
C THR A 101 -4.44 16.12 -5.73
N ILE A 102 -4.19 15.26 -6.71
CA ILE A 102 -5.00 14.07 -6.99
C ILE A 102 -4.10 12.93 -7.49
N TRP A 103 -4.61 11.71 -7.39
CA TRP A 103 -3.97 10.50 -7.89
C TRP A 103 -4.90 9.77 -8.88
N ALA A 104 -4.31 9.04 -9.82
CA ALA A 104 -5.03 8.05 -10.61
C ALA A 104 -5.29 6.79 -9.77
N ALA A 105 -6.22 5.95 -10.21
CA ALA A 105 -6.55 4.72 -9.50
C ALA A 105 -5.38 3.72 -9.45
N GLN A 106 -4.49 3.76 -10.44
CA GLN A 106 -3.36 2.84 -10.53
C GLN A 106 -2.25 3.38 -11.43
N TYR A 107 -1.03 2.91 -11.17
CA TYR A 107 0.20 3.39 -11.79
C TYR A 107 1.12 2.22 -12.14
N ASP A 108 1.91 2.40 -13.19
CA ASP A 108 3.04 1.52 -13.45
C ASP A 108 4.08 1.66 -12.33
N ASP A 109 4.53 0.53 -11.77
CA ASP A 109 5.45 0.51 -10.63
C ASP A 109 6.85 1.02 -10.97
N ARG A 110 7.21 1.11 -12.25
CA ARG A 110 8.55 1.50 -12.72
C ARG A 110 8.56 2.91 -13.32
N THR A 111 7.55 3.25 -14.10
CA THR A 111 7.49 4.56 -14.79
C THR A 111 6.70 5.61 -14.02
N PHE A 112 5.94 5.22 -13.00
CA PHE A 112 5.03 6.10 -12.24
C PHE A 112 3.97 6.78 -13.10
N THR A 113 3.69 6.23 -14.29
CA THR A 113 2.65 6.77 -15.17
C THR A 113 1.29 6.16 -14.82
N PRO A 114 0.20 6.97 -14.81
CA PRO A 114 -1.15 6.45 -14.66
C PRO A 114 -1.46 5.35 -15.67
N GLN A 115 -2.15 4.29 -15.22
CA GLN A 115 -2.51 3.15 -16.06
C GLN A 115 -4.02 2.94 -16.13
N THR A 116 -4.47 2.39 -17.26
CA THR A 116 -5.87 1.96 -17.45
C THR A 116 -6.13 0.68 -16.68
N ALA A 117 -7.33 0.55 -16.11
CA ALA A 117 -7.77 -0.66 -15.41
C ALA A 117 -8.65 -1.51 -16.33
N ARG A 118 -9.91 -1.72 -15.96
CA ARG A 118 -10.88 -2.39 -16.85
C ARG A 118 -11.16 -1.51 -18.07
N ARG A 119 -11.74 -2.11 -19.12
CA ARG A 119 -12.03 -1.42 -20.39
C ARG A 119 -12.91 -0.15 -20.25
N PHE A 120 -13.66 -0.05 -19.15
CA PHE A 120 -14.51 1.10 -18.79
C PHE A 120 -13.89 2.02 -17.73
N GLU A 121 -12.64 1.77 -17.32
CA GLU A 121 -11.85 2.58 -16.39
C GLU A 121 -10.61 3.10 -17.12
N PRO A 122 -10.77 4.14 -17.96
CA PRO A 122 -9.63 4.78 -18.62
C PRO A 122 -8.67 5.34 -17.56
N ALA A 123 -7.42 5.58 -17.93
CA ALA A 123 -6.44 6.25 -17.08
C ALA A 123 -6.93 7.68 -16.80
N SER A 124 -7.73 7.82 -15.76
CA SER A 124 -8.34 9.06 -15.33
C SER A 124 -7.85 9.37 -13.92
N LEU A 125 -7.75 10.66 -13.62
CA LEU A 125 -7.47 11.11 -12.27
C LEU A 125 -8.70 10.75 -11.43
N ALA A 126 -8.54 9.78 -10.54
CA ALA A 126 -9.65 9.09 -9.90
C ALA A 126 -10.28 10.00 -8.85
N SER A 127 -11.54 10.39 -9.06
CA SER A 127 -12.23 11.37 -8.19
C SER A 127 -12.72 10.79 -6.86
N ALA A 128 -12.73 9.46 -6.66
CA ALA A 128 -13.23 8.81 -5.45
C ALA A 128 -12.14 8.53 -4.40
N GLU A 129 -10.90 8.30 -4.82
CA GLU A 129 -9.78 7.91 -3.94
C GLU A 129 -8.98 9.11 -3.37
N VAL A 130 -9.30 10.32 -3.85
CA VAL A 130 -8.60 11.58 -3.50
C VAL A 130 -8.56 11.88 -1.99
N PRO A 131 -9.66 11.72 -1.22
CA PRO A 131 -9.64 12.13 0.20
C PRO A 131 -8.67 11.30 1.04
N VAL A 132 -8.44 10.05 0.65
CA VAL A 132 -7.73 9.05 1.46
C VAL A 132 -6.21 9.25 1.43
N CYS A 133 -5.67 9.76 0.32
CA CYS A 133 -4.22 10.00 0.20
C CYS A 133 -3.74 11.29 0.92
N CYS A 134 -4.63 12.23 1.21
CA CYS A 134 -4.28 13.49 1.88
C CYS A 134 -4.15 13.38 3.42
N CYS A 135 -4.47 12.21 4.00
CA CYS A 135 -4.47 12.00 5.45
C CYS A 135 -3.15 11.43 6.00
N PHE A 136 -2.10 11.29 5.18
CA PHE A 136 -0.77 10.84 5.59
C PHE A 136 0.18 11.97 5.96
#